data_AF-A0A538R9P2-F1
#
_entry.id   AF-A0A538R9P2-F1
#
_cell.length_a   1.000
_cell.length_b   1.000
_cell.length_c   1.000
_cell.angle_alpha   90.00
_cell.angle_beta   90.00
_cell.angle_gamma   90.00
#
_symmetry.space_group_name_H-M   'P 1'
#
loop_
_entity.id
_entity.type
_entity.pdbx_description
1 polymer ?
#
loop_
_entity_poly.entity_id
_entity_poly.type
_entity_poly.pdbx_seq_one_letter_code
_entity_poly.pdbx_strand_id
1 'polypeptide(L)'
;MEGDAPRTRPPPGVAGVLRDLVSWAADIAILLTRGCPEDREAIERVRRCAYAWLANESCPDIAIDDVLTTAAALMAGIDRTLGGTIPDDEDDERNAIGAAVPT
;
A
#
# COMPACT_ATOMS: atom_id res chain seq x y z
N MET A 1 -19.19 25.69 -4.38
CA MET A 1 -19.53 24.43 -3.72
C MET A 1 -19.53 23.37 -4.80
N GLU A 2 -18.39 22.70 -4.98
CA GLU A 2 -18.27 21.59 -5.92
C GLU A 2 -19.22 20.49 -5.45
N GLY A 3 -20.19 20.12 -6.29
CA GLY A 3 -21.14 19.08 -5.96
C GLY A 3 -20.40 17.75 -5.84
N ASP A 4 -20.39 17.17 -4.65
CA ASP A 4 -19.97 15.80 -4.43
C ASP A 4 -20.89 14.93 -5.30
N ALA A 5 -20.40 14.50 -6.45
CA ALA A 5 -21.15 13.60 -7.32
C ALA A 5 -21.52 12.37 -6.47
N PRO A 6 -22.78 11.92 -6.45
CA PRO A 6 -23.18 10.82 -5.60
C PRO A 6 -22.29 9.62 -5.92
N ARG A 7 -21.47 9.22 -4.94
CA ARG A 7 -20.53 8.09 -5.06
C ARG A 7 -21.30 6.90 -5.59
N THR A 8 -21.09 6.60 -6.87
CA THR A 8 -21.94 5.65 -7.57
C THR A 8 -21.52 4.27 -7.11
N ARG A 9 -22.46 3.55 -6.50
CA ARG A 9 -22.15 2.27 -5.89
C ARG A 9 -21.91 1.20 -6.96
N PRO A 10 -20.95 0.28 -6.75
CA PRO A 10 -20.85 -0.89 -7.58
C PRO A 10 -22.08 -1.81 -7.36
N PRO A 11 -22.53 -2.54 -8.39
CA PRO A 11 -23.50 -3.62 -8.24
C PRO A 11 -23.06 -4.65 -7.19
N PRO A 12 -23.98 -5.39 -6.53
CA PRO A 12 -23.63 -6.31 -5.43
C PRO A 12 -22.54 -7.34 -5.77
N GLY A 13 -22.58 -7.90 -6.99
CA GLY A 13 -21.54 -8.82 -7.46
C GLY A 13 -20.17 -8.15 -7.61
N VAL A 14 -20.13 -6.90 -8.07
CA VAL A 14 -18.89 -6.11 -8.18
C VAL A 14 -18.39 -5.72 -6.79
N ALA A 15 -19.28 -5.38 -5.86
CA ALA A 15 -18.91 -5.05 -4.49
C ALA A 15 -18.25 -6.22 -3.75
N GLY A 16 -18.72 -7.46 -3.99
CA GLY A 16 -18.06 -8.67 -3.47
C GLY A 16 -16.63 -8.82 -3.98
N VAL A 17 -16.42 -8.73 -5.30
CA VAL A 17 -15.08 -8.81 -5.91
C VAL A 17 -14.17 -7.70 -5.40
N LEU A 18 -14.68 -6.47 -5.27
CA LEU A 18 -13.90 -5.35 -4.75
C LEU A 18 -13.51 -5.55 -3.28
N ARG A 19 -14.38 -6.16 -2.48
CA ARG A 19 -14.08 -6.50 -1.09
C ARG A 19 -12.93 -7.50 -1.00
N ASP A 20 -12.98 -8.55 -1.81
CA ASP A 20 -11.93 -9.57 -1.85
C ASP A 20 -10.60 -8.97 -2.32
N LEU A 21 -10.64 -8.10 -3.33
CA LEU A 21 -9.47 -7.37 -3.82
C LEU A 21 -8.86 -6.47 -2.74
N VAL A 22 -9.68 -5.71 -2.02
CA VAL A 22 -9.23 -4.85 -0.91
C VAL A 22 -8.63 -5.69 0.21
N SER A 23 -9.22 -6.84 0.55
CA SER A 23 -8.65 -7.76 1.54
C SER A 23 -7.26 -8.21 1.13
N TRP A 24 -7.15 -8.74 -0.08
CA TRP A 24 -5.89 -9.25 -0.64
C TRP A 24 -4.81 -8.17 -0.69
N ALA A 25 -5.14 -6.98 -1.20
CA ALA A 25 -4.21 -5.87 -1.30
C ALA A 25 -3.72 -5.43 0.10
N ALA A 26 -4.62 -5.32 1.06
CA ALA A 26 -4.25 -4.91 2.40
C ALA A 26 -3.44 -6.00 3.13
N ASP A 27 -3.69 -7.29 2.90
CA ASP A 27 -2.89 -8.38 3.46
C ASP A 27 -1.46 -8.36 2.90
N ILE A 28 -1.32 -8.09 1.59
CA ILE A 28 -0.01 -7.90 0.95
C ILE A 28 0.71 -6.68 1.52
N ALA A 29 0.04 -5.54 1.63
CA ALA A 29 0.64 -4.32 2.16
C ALA A 29 1.18 -4.55 3.58
N ILE A 30 0.43 -5.26 4.44
CA ILE A 30 0.87 -5.62 5.80
C ILE A 30 2.09 -6.54 5.77
N LEU A 31 2.14 -7.52 4.86
CA LEU A 31 3.32 -8.38 4.71
C LEU A 31 4.56 -7.57 4.28
N LEU A 32 4.38 -6.55 3.44
CA LEU A 32 5.47 -5.73 2.90
C LEU A 32 6.02 -4.71 3.89
N THR A 33 5.21 -4.22 4.83
CA THR A 33 5.63 -3.25 5.86
C THR A 33 6.42 -3.87 7.01
N ARG A 34 6.77 -5.17 6.93
CA ARG A 34 7.67 -5.90 7.84
C ARG A 34 7.33 -5.76 9.33
N GLY A 35 6.05 -5.54 9.66
CA GLY A 35 5.58 -5.47 11.04
C GLY A 35 5.69 -4.09 11.71
N CYS A 36 5.91 -3.02 10.94
CA CYS A 36 5.72 -1.64 11.43
C CYS A 36 4.27 -1.48 11.93
N PRO A 37 4.05 -1.23 13.23
CA PRO A 37 2.70 -1.18 13.79
C PRO A 37 1.89 0.00 13.26
N GLU A 38 2.53 1.15 13.04
CA GLU A 38 1.89 2.36 12.50
C GLU A 38 1.38 2.14 11.07
N ASP A 39 2.20 1.54 10.20
CA ASP A 39 1.81 1.25 8.82
C ASP A 39 0.69 0.21 8.77
N ARG A 40 0.75 -0.80 9.65
CA ARG A 40 -0.31 -1.80 9.77
C ARG A 40 -1.63 -1.15 10.15
N GLU A 41 -1.62 -0.24 11.12
CA GLU A 41 -2.83 0.50 11.52
C GLU A 41 -3.37 1.37 10.39
N ALA A 42 -2.50 2.06 9.65
CA ALA A 42 -2.87 2.84 8.47
C ALA A 42 -3.57 1.98 7.41
N ILE A 43 -2.99 0.82 7.07
CA ILE A 43 -3.55 -0.13 6.11
C ILE A 43 -4.91 -0.68 6.59
N GLU A 44 -5.03 -0.99 7.88
CA GLU A 44 -6.29 -1.43 8.51
C GLU A 44 -7.37 -0.33 8.47
N ARG A 45 -7.01 0.94 8.64
CA ARG A 45 -7.93 2.09 8.49
C ARG A 45 -8.44 2.21 7.06
N VAL A 46 -7.55 2.11 6.07
CA VAL A 46 -7.92 2.11 4.63
C VAL A 46 -8.87 0.94 4.32
N ARG A 47 -8.54 -0.27 4.78
CA ARG A 47 -9.37 -1.47 4.61
C ARG A 47 -10.78 -1.27 5.19
N ARG A 48 -10.87 -0.74 6.42
CA ARG A 48 -12.17 -0.47 7.07
C ARG A 48 -12.99 0.58 6.33
N CYS A 49 -12.39 1.66 5.86
CA CYS A 49 -13.10 2.66 5.06
C CYS A 49 -13.64 2.07 3.75
N ALA A 50 -12.82 1.30 3.03
CA ALA A 50 -13.23 0.64 1.80
C ALA A 50 -14.39 -0.34 2.04
N TYR A 51 -14.33 -1.14 3.11
CA TYR A 51 -15.41 -2.06 3.47
C TYR A 51 -16.71 -1.32 3.83
N ALA A 52 -16.63 -0.26 4.64
CA ALA A 52 -17.79 0.54 4.99
C ALA A 52 -18.43 1.16 3.73
N TRP A 53 -17.62 1.70 2.83
CA TRP A 53 -18.09 2.24 1.55
C TRP A 53 -18.81 1.19 0.70
N LEU A 54 -18.22 0.00 0.56
CA LEU A 54 -18.83 -1.13 -0.16
C LEU A 54 -20.14 -1.60 0.51
N ALA A 55 -20.21 -1.60 1.84
CA ALA A 55 -21.34 -2.06 2.65
C ALA A 55 -22.50 -1.07 2.83
N ASN A 56 -22.34 0.19 2.41
CA ASN A 56 -23.30 1.29 2.72
C ASN A 56 -23.28 1.81 4.14
N GLU A 57 -22.14 1.67 4.77
CA GLU A 57 -21.92 2.21 6.09
C GLU A 57 -21.14 3.51 5.98
N SER A 58 -21.28 4.36 6.99
CA SER A 58 -20.46 5.54 7.14
C SER A 58 -18.98 5.12 7.22
N CYS A 59 -18.17 5.58 6.26
CA CYS A 59 -16.73 5.33 6.31
C CYS A 59 -16.13 6.08 7.52
N PRO A 60 -15.31 5.41 8.35
CA PRO A 60 -14.57 6.06 9.41
C PRO A 60 -13.62 7.12 8.84
N ASP A 61 -13.35 8.16 9.62
CA ASP A 61 -12.42 9.21 9.21
C ASP A 61 -11.05 8.62 8.87
N ILE A 62 -10.49 9.04 7.74
CA ILE A 62 -9.26 8.50 7.18
C ILE A 62 -8.32 9.62 6.78
N ALA A 63 -7.06 9.55 7.24
CA ALA A 63 -6.05 10.51 6.86
C ALA A 63 -5.55 10.21 5.45
N ILE A 64 -5.23 11.26 4.69
CA ILE A 64 -4.58 11.12 3.39
C ILE A 64 -3.26 10.33 3.50
N ASP A 65 -2.54 10.49 4.62
CA ASP A 65 -1.30 9.78 4.92
C ASP A 65 -1.51 8.25 5.02
N ASP A 66 -2.67 7.79 5.51
CA ASP A 66 -2.99 6.36 5.57
C ASP A 66 -3.14 5.77 4.16
N VAL A 67 -3.78 6.54 3.26
CA VAL A 67 -3.97 6.17 1.85
C VAL A 67 -2.62 6.13 1.14
N LEU A 68 -1.78 7.16 1.33
CA LEU A 68 -0.44 7.23 0.73
C LEU A 68 0.47 6.11 1.22
N THR A 69 0.44 5.79 2.52
CA THR A 69 1.20 4.68 3.12
C THR A 69 0.79 3.35 2.50
N THR A 70 -0.51 3.10 2.40
CA THR A 70 -1.05 1.86 1.81
C THR A 70 -0.69 1.75 0.33
N ALA A 71 -0.79 2.85 -0.42
CA ALA A 71 -0.44 2.88 -1.84
C ALA A 71 1.06 2.67 -2.06
N ALA A 72 1.91 3.33 -1.27
CA ALA A 72 3.36 3.18 -1.34
C ALA A 72 3.81 1.75 -1.05
N ALA A 73 3.25 1.11 -0.01
CA ALA A 73 3.54 -0.29 0.31
C ALA A 73 3.20 -1.22 -0.87
N LEU A 74 2.04 -1.03 -1.50
CA LEU A 74 1.62 -1.81 -2.67
C LEU A 74 2.51 -1.60 -3.89
N MET A 75 2.83 -0.33 -4.22
CA MET A 75 3.69 0.00 -5.36
C MET A 75 5.10 -0.56 -5.18
N ALA A 76 5.66 -0.46 -3.97
CA ALA A 76 6.96 -1.04 -3.64
C ALA A 76 6.97 -2.58 -3.78
N GLY A 77 5.87 -3.24 -3.41
CA GLY A 77 5.69 -4.68 -3.63
C GLY A 77 5.66 -5.07 -5.10
N ILE A 78 4.94 -4.30 -5.92
CA ILE A 78 4.84 -4.52 -7.37
C ILE A 78 6.20 -4.30 -8.05
N ASP A 79 6.91 -3.21 -7.74
CA ASP A 79 8.23 -2.91 -8.31
C ASP A 79 9.25 -4.02 -7.99
N ARG A 80 9.31 -4.48 -6.73
CA ARG A 80 10.15 -5.62 -6.33
C ARG A 80 9.81 -6.91 -7.10
N THR A 81 8.54 -7.15 -7.38
CA THR A 81 8.10 -8.38 -8.08
C THR A 81 8.39 -8.33 -9.58
N LEU A 82 8.37 -7.13 -10.18
CA LEU A 82 8.66 -6.92 -11.60
C LEU A 82 10.16 -6.79 -11.92
N GLY A 83 11.04 -6.92 -10.90
CA GLY A 83 12.49 -6.88 -11.08
C GLY A 83 13.10 -5.48 -10.97
N GLY A 84 12.36 -4.50 -10.45
CA GLY A 84 12.82 -3.14 -10.16
C GLY A 84 13.04 -2.28 -11.40
N THR A 85 12.50 -1.06 -11.39
CA THR A 85 13.01 0.05 -12.23
C THR A 85 13.95 0.98 -11.47
N ILE A 86 14.04 0.80 -10.15
CA ILE A 86 14.95 1.53 -9.27
C ILE A 86 16.13 0.59 -8.98
N PRO A 87 17.36 0.94 -9.37
CA PRO A 87 18.53 0.15 -9.02
C PRO A 87 18.67 0.08 -7.49
N ASP A 88 18.90 -1.13 -6.97
CA ASP A 88 19.36 -1.34 -5.60
C ASP A 88 20.79 -0.77 -5.51
N ASP A 89 20.92 0.52 -5.19
CA ASP A 89 22.21 1.19 -4.93
C ASP A 89 22.88 0.71 -3.61
N GLU A 90 22.52 -0.47 -3.09
CA GLU A 90 23.11 -1.01 -1.85
C GLU A 90 24.35 -1.89 -2.09
N ASP A 91 24.72 -2.20 -3.34
CA ASP A 91 25.89 -3.05 -3.65
C ASP A 91 27.20 -2.26 -3.90
N ASP A 92 27.17 -0.94 -4.06
CA ASP A 92 28.38 -0.16 -4.40
C ASP A 92 29.25 0.21 -3.19
N GLU A 93 28.71 0.30 -1.97
CA GLU A 93 29.54 0.66 -0.80
C GLU A 93 30.37 -0.51 -0.25
N ARG A 94 30.03 -1.77 -0.55
CA ARG A 94 30.78 -2.94 -0.07
C ARG A 94 32.04 -3.25 -0.88
N ASN A 95 32.15 -2.75 -2.11
CA ASN A 95 33.33 -2.93 -2.96
C ASN A 95 34.32 -1.76 -2.93
N ALA A 96 34.02 -0.66 -2.23
CA ALA A 96 34.93 0.48 -2.12
C ALA A 96 36.10 0.26 -1.11
N ILE A 97 36.07 -0.81 -0.32
CA ILE A 97 37.07 -1.11 0.72
C ILE A 97 37.98 -2.27 0.29
N GLY A 98 38.58 -2.18 -0.90
CA GLY A 98 39.27 -3.33 -1.48
C GLY A 98 40.39 -3.06 -2.47
N ALA A 99 40.94 -1.84 -2.55
CA ALA A 99 42.13 -1.61 -3.38
C ALA A 99 42.93 -0.39 -2.90
N ALA A 100 43.84 -0.62 -1.94
CA ALA A 100 45.23 -0.11 -1.95
C ALA A 100 45.78 0.11 -0.53
N VAL A 101 46.50 -0.88 -0.01
CA VAL A 101 47.63 -0.71 0.94
C VAL A 101 48.54 -1.94 0.77
N PRO A 102 49.87 -1.91 0.98
CA PRO A 102 50.92 -1.00 0.47
C PRO A 102 52.14 -1.78 -0.13
N THR A 103 52.98 -1.11 -0.93
CA THR A 103 54.46 -1.01 -0.79
C THR A 103 55.02 -0.16 -1.93
#